data_AF-A0A9X2XQ09-F1
#
_entry.id   AF-A0A9X2XQ09-F1
#
_cell.length_a   1.000
_cell.length_b   1.000
_cell.length_c   1.000
_cell.angle_alpha   90.00
_cell.angle_beta   90.00
_cell.angle_gamma   90.00
#
_symmetry.space_group_name_H-M   'P 1'
#
loop_
_entity.id
_entity.type
_entity.pdbx_description
1 polymer ?
#
loop_
_entity_poly.entity_id
_entity_poly.type
_entity_poly.pdbx_seq_one_letter_code
_entity_poly.pdbx_strand_id
1 'polypeptide(L)'
;MELSGLVLIMVVFRKMEVQEFKLHPVAGDIIKFTKDISYSFSDISEKKNINFSFESNVDALEINFDKDKLERYYSISFPMLISILMIMELSMFG
;
A
#
# COMPACT_ATOMS: atom_id res chain seq x y z
N MET A 1 -4.33 32.04 -9.33
CA MET A 1 -4.71 30.64 -9.64
C MET A 1 -4.30 29.64 -8.56
N GLU A 2 -3.55 30.01 -7.52
CA GLU A 2 -2.99 29.05 -6.53
C GLU A 2 -3.91 28.71 -5.35
N LEU A 3 -4.99 29.48 -5.14
CA LEU A 3 -5.94 29.25 -4.03
C LEU A 3 -6.90 28.08 -4.29
N SER A 4 -7.14 27.70 -5.55
CA SER A 4 -8.10 26.63 -5.90
C SER A 4 -7.63 25.25 -5.43
N GLY A 5 -6.32 24.99 -5.47
CA GLY A 5 -5.75 23.72 -5.04
C GLY A 5 -5.89 23.49 -3.54
N LEU A 6 -5.66 24.52 -2.72
CA LEU A 6 -5.81 24.43 -1.27
C LEU A 6 -7.26 24.21 -0.86
N VAL A 7 -8.21 24.90 -1.51
CA VAL A 7 -9.65 24.70 -1.27
C VAL A 7 -10.07 23.28 -1.67
N LEU A 8 -9.57 22.75 -2.79
CA LEU A 8 -9.84 21.37 -3.19
C LEU A 8 -9.33 20.37 -2.16
N ILE A 9 -8.12 20.57 -1.63
CA ILE A 9 -7.53 19.71 -0.60
C ILE A 9 -8.37 19.76 0.69
N MET A 10 -8.83 20.94 1.12
CA MET A 10 -9.69 21.07 2.29
C MET A 10 -11.05 20.35 2.10
N VAL A 11 -11.62 20.39 0.90
CA VAL A 11 -12.86 19.66 0.58
C VAL A 11 -12.63 18.15 0.61
N VAL A 12 -11.51 17.67 0.06
CA VAL A 12 -11.13 16.25 0.13
C VAL A 12 -10.91 15.83 1.59
N PHE A 13 -10.24 16.66 2.40
CA PHE A 13 -10.02 16.40 3.81
C PHE A 13 -11.33 16.29 4.60
N ARG A 14 -12.26 17.25 4.42
CA ARG A 14 -13.59 17.18 5.05
C ARG A 14 -14.38 15.95 4.61
N LYS A 15 -14.30 15.56 3.33
CA LYS A 15 -14.94 14.31 2.87
C LYS A 15 -14.35 13.08 3.57
N MET A 16 -13.05 13.08 3.84
CA MET A 16 -12.39 12.02 4.61
C MET A 16 -12.77 12.03 6.09
N GLU A 17 -13.06 13.17 6.71
CA GLU A 17 -13.58 13.24 8.09
C GLU A 17 -15.05 12.81 8.20
N VAL A 18 -15.89 13.23 7.24
CA VAL A 18 -17.33 12.92 7.20
C VAL A 18 -17.60 11.47 6.81
N GLN A 19 -16.78 10.91 5.92
CA GLN A 19 -16.71 9.46 5.71
C GLN A 19 -15.98 8.87 6.92
N GLU A 20 -16.71 8.63 8.02
CA GLU A 20 -16.21 7.88 9.15
C GLU A 20 -15.42 6.66 8.65
N PHE A 21 -14.29 6.35 9.29
CA PHE A 21 -13.41 5.21 9.00
C PHE A 21 -14.10 3.84 9.23
N LYS A 22 -15.38 3.69 8.91
CA LYS A 22 -16.13 2.45 8.98
C LYS A 22 -15.48 1.43 8.08
N LEU A 23 -14.98 0.36 8.69
CA LEU A 23 -14.51 -0.80 7.97
C LEU A 23 -15.71 -1.45 7.31
N HIS A 24 -15.58 -1.79 6.04
CA HIS A 24 -16.53 -2.62 5.31
C HIS A 24 -15.87 -3.97 5.05
N PRO A 25 -15.68 -4.81 6.08
CA PRO A 25 -14.95 -6.05 5.92
C PRO A 25 -15.80 -7.04 5.11
N VAL A 26 -15.16 -7.67 4.13
CA VAL A 26 -15.74 -8.71 3.28
C VAL A 26 -14.89 -9.96 3.42
N ALA A 27 -15.52 -11.13 3.39
CA ALA A 27 -14.81 -12.41 3.39
C ALA A 27 -13.94 -12.51 2.12
N GLY A 28 -12.68 -12.91 2.30
CA GLY A 28 -11.78 -13.16 1.19
C GLY A 28 -10.48 -13.82 1.62
N ASP A 29 -9.76 -14.36 0.64
CA ASP A 29 -8.44 -14.94 0.84
C ASP A 29 -7.38 -13.85 0.96
N ILE A 30 -6.89 -13.62 2.18
CA ILE A 30 -5.88 -12.59 2.45
C ILE A 30 -4.53 -12.95 1.82
N ILE A 31 -4.19 -14.24 1.70
CA ILE A 31 -2.91 -14.66 1.11
C ILE A 31 -2.89 -14.31 -0.36
N LYS A 32 -3.95 -14.65 -1.09
CA LYS A 32 -4.10 -14.28 -2.49
C LYS A 32 -4.09 -12.76 -2.67
N PHE A 33 -4.83 -12.02 -1.84
CA PHE A 33 -4.87 -10.56 -1.90
C PHE A 33 -3.49 -9.92 -1.69
N THR A 34 -2.77 -10.31 -0.64
CA THR A 34 -1.44 -9.76 -0.35
C THR A 34 -0.43 -10.14 -1.43
N LYS A 35 -0.53 -11.35 -2.01
CA LYS A 35 0.31 -11.79 -3.13
C LYS A 35 0.06 -10.94 -4.39
N ASP A 36 -1.19 -10.72 -4.75
CA ASP A 36 -1.57 -9.92 -5.93
C ASP A 36 -1.08 -8.47 -5.79
N ILE A 37 -1.26 -7.87 -4.61
CA ILE A 37 -0.76 -6.53 -4.31
C ILE A 37 0.78 -6.49 -4.33
N SER A 38 1.43 -7.49 -3.73
CA SER A 38 2.89 -7.59 -3.74
C SER A 38 3.44 -7.58 -5.17
N TYR A 39 2.84 -8.38 -6.07
CA TYR A 39 3.26 -8.43 -7.46
C TYR A 39 2.94 -7.17 -8.27
N SER A 40 1.99 -6.33 -7.84
CA SER A 40 1.78 -5.01 -8.47
C SER A 40 2.99 -4.08 -8.34
N PHE A 41 3.91 -4.37 -7.42
CA PHE A 41 5.13 -3.58 -7.20
C PHE A 41 6.39 -4.20 -7.81
N SER A 42 6.28 -5.35 -8.50
CA SER A 42 7.40 -6.06 -9.13
C SER A 42 8.22 -5.14 -10.05
N ASP A 43 7.52 -4.34 -10.85
CA ASP A 43 8.14 -3.37 -11.78
C ASP A 43 8.99 -2.32 -11.06
N ILE A 44 8.56 -1.91 -9.86
CA ILE A 44 9.28 -0.92 -9.05
C ILE A 44 10.55 -1.57 -8.47
N SER A 45 10.44 -2.79 -7.93
CA SER A 45 11.59 -3.52 -7.41
C SER A 45 12.62 -3.84 -8.50
N GLU A 46 12.17 -4.24 -9.69
CA GLU A 46 13.06 -4.55 -10.82
C GLU A 46 13.84 -3.32 -11.27
N LYS A 47 13.17 -2.17 -11.45
CA LYS A 47 13.82 -0.88 -11.77
C LYS A 47 14.85 -0.44 -10.73
N LYS A 48 14.70 -0.91 -9.49
CA LYS A 48 15.60 -0.61 -8.37
C LYS A 48 16.64 -1.71 -8.11
N ASN A 49 16.68 -2.77 -8.93
CA ASN A 49 17.52 -3.96 -8.73
C ASN A 49 17.33 -4.62 -7.35
N ILE A 50 16.12 -4.56 -6.81
CA ILE A 50 15.76 -5.20 -5.54
C ILE A 50 15.16 -6.57 -5.84
N ASN A 51 15.71 -7.62 -5.24
CA ASN A 51 15.13 -8.95 -5.34
C ASN A 51 13.93 -9.04 -4.39
N PHE A 52 12.73 -8.99 -4.96
CA PHE A 52 11.48 -8.99 -4.22
C PHE A 52 10.76 -10.34 -4.36
N SER A 53 10.33 -10.91 -3.23
CA SER A 53 9.56 -12.15 -3.20
C SER A 53 8.45 -12.07 -2.15
N PHE A 54 7.36 -12.81 -2.41
CA PHE A 54 6.26 -13.01 -1.48
C PHE A 54 6.31 -14.43 -0.94
N GLU A 55 6.30 -14.57 0.38
CA GLU A 55 6.28 -15.85 1.08
C GLU A 55 5.11 -15.91 2.07
N SER A 56 4.52 -17.09 2.22
CA SER A 56 3.46 -17.37 3.18
C SER A 56 3.63 -18.78 3.75
N ASN A 57 3.30 -18.96 5.03
CA ASN A 57 3.33 -20.27 5.70
C ASN A 57 2.11 -21.14 5.35
N VAL A 58 1.09 -20.55 4.71
CA VAL A 58 -0.15 -21.21 4.30
C VAL A 58 -0.54 -20.78 2.89
N ASP A 59 -1.18 -21.68 2.14
CA ASP A 59 -1.54 -21.42 0.73
C ASP A 59 -2.74 -20.47 0.58
N ALA A 60 -3.68 -20.53 1.51
CA ALA A 60 -4.88 -19.70 1.53
C ALA A 60 -5.34 -19.46 2.98
N LEU A 61 -5.90 -18.28 3.25
CA LEU A 61 -6.49 -17.96 4.55
C LEU A 61 -7.69 -17.04 4.36
N GLU A 62 -8.88 -17.56 4.59
CA GLU A 62 -10.12 -16.81 4.46
C GLU A 62 -10.43 -16.01 5.73
N ILE A 63 -10.46 -14.68 5.61
CA ILE A 63 -10.78 -13.76 6.71
C ILE A 63 -11.68 -12.64 6.20
N ASN A 64 -12.33 -11.94 7.13
CA ASN A 64 -13.08 -10.73 6.82
C ASN A 64 -12.14 -9.52 6.87
N PHE A 65 -11.94 -8.83 5.75
CA PHE A 65 -11.12 -7.62 5.69
C PHE A 65 -11.67 -6.58 4.70
N ASP A 66 -11.31 -5.31 4.92
CA ASP A 66 -11.69 -4.22 4.03
C ASP A 66 -10.64 -4.09 2.92
N LYS A 67 -10.97 -4.66 1.76
CA LYS A 67 -10.06 -4.76 0.62
C LYS A 67 -9.59 -3.38 0.16
N ASP A 68 -10.51 -2.43 -0.02
CA ASP A 68 -10.22 -1.10 -0.54
C ASP A 68 -9.28 -0.34 0.39
N LYS A 69 -9.47 -0.46 1.71
CA LYS A 69 -8.60 0.19 2.69
C LYS A 69 -7.22 -0.43 2.74
N LEU A 70 -7.11 -1.76 2.72
CA LEU A 70 -5.81 -2.41 2.71
C LEU A 70 -5.07 -2.10 1.40
N GLU A 71 -5.76 -2.14 0.26
CA GLU A 71 -5.17 -1.82 -1.04
C GLU A 71 -4.64 -0.39 -1.06
N ARG A 72 -5.42 0.57 -0.58
CA ARG A 72 -4.98 1.97 -0.44
C ARG A 72 -3.79 2.10 0.51
N TYR A 73 -3.80 1.41 1.65
CA TYR A 73 -2.69 1.44 2.60
C TYR A 73 -1.40 0.91 1.97
N TYR A 74 -1.43 -0.26 1.32
CA TYR A 74 -0.28 -0.83 0.64
C TYR A 74 0.19 0.07 -0.51
N SER A 75 -0.73 0.59 -1.32
CA SER A 75 -0.40 1.50 -2.43
C SER A 75 0.35 2.76 -1.99
N ILE A 76 0.01 3.32 -0.82
CA ILE A 76 0.67 4.51 -0.26
C ILE A 76 1.98 4.15 0.45
N SER A 77 1.97 3.10 1.27
CA SER A 77 3.09 2.77 2.17
C SER A 77 4.23 2.02 1.47
N PHE A 78 3.93 1.15 0.51
CA PHE A 78 4.90 0.24 -0.08
C PHE A 78 6.03 0.93 -0.86
N PRO A 79 5.77 1.96 -1.69
CA PRO A 79 6.83 2.71 -2.36
C PRO A 79 7.77 3.41 -1.38
N MET A 80 7.23 3.88 -0.24
CA MET A 80 8.02 4.50 0.82
C MET A 80 8.93 3.47 1.50
N LEU A 81 8.41 2.29 1.82
CA LEU A 81 9.19 1.20 2.42
C LEU A 81 10.33 0.75 1.51
N ILE A 82 10.08 0.55 0.21
CA ILE A 82 11.11 0.23 -0.78
C ILE A 82 12.20 1.32 -0.80
N SER A 83 11.79 2.59 -0.79
CA SER A 83 12.73 3.71 -0.82
C SER A 83 13.61 3.76 0.45
N ILE A 84 13.03 3.48 1.62
CA ILE A 84 13.76 3.41 2.89
C ILE A 84 14.77 2.26 2.87
N LEU A 85 14.35 1.05 2.45
CA LEU A 85 15.24 -0.11 2.31
C LEU A 85 16.44 0.20 1.41
N MET A 86 16.21 0.86 0.27
CA MET A 86 17.28 1.25 -0.66
C MET A 86 18.25 2.28 -0.05
N ILE A 87 17.75 3.25 0.72
CA ILE A 87 18.60 4.23 1.44
C ILE A 87 19.43 3.53 2.51
N MET A 88 18.85 2.57 3.23
CA MET A 88 19.55 1.81 4.27
C MET A 88 20.66 0.93 3.66
N GLU A 89 20.40 0.22 2.55
CA GLU A 89 21.45 -0.55 1.86
C GLU A 89 22.59 0.35 1.37
N LEU A 90 22.29 1.51 0.76
CA LEU A 90 23.32 2.46 0.33
C LEU A 90 24.15 3.02 1.51
N SER A 91 23.55 3.17 2.70
CA SER A 91 24.26 3.61 3.90
C SER A 91 25.19 2.55 4.51
N MET A 92 24.97 1.26 4.22
CA MET A 92 25.84 0.17 4.66
C MET A 92 27.08 -0.02 3.78
N PHE A 93 27.10 0.57 2.58
CA PHE A 93 28.24 0.59 1.68
C PHE A 93 29.07 1.89 1.73
N GLY A 94 28.80 2.76 2.73
CA GLY A 94 29.53 4.00 3.00
C GLY A 94 30.56 3.87 4.11
#